data_AF-A0A8I0N7K9-F1
#
_entry.id   AF-A0A8I0N7K9-F1
#
_cell.length_a   1.000
_cell.length_b   1.000
_cell.length_c   1.000
_cell.angle_alpha   90.00
_cell.angle_beta   90.00
_cell.angle_gamma   90.00
#
_symmetry.space_group_name_H-M   'P 1'
#
loop_
_entity.id
_entity.type
_entity.pdbx_description
1 polymer ?
#
loop_
_entity_poly.entity_id
_entity_poly.type
_entity_poly.pdbx_seq_one_letter_code
_entity_poly.pdbx_strand_id
1 'polypeptide(L)'
;MTPEEKKAKKAAYMREYNKSEKARAATRRYRQSEKGIAKIKQLEKSEKRQNYLREYRKRDRTRELKRAFNHSEKGKACYARFKQTEKYKQYQREYNRLKRNSASNLPPLGEYMKRALLAEPIYAQVHKIVPYKYPRDVRDDIIMEIVLAILEGTHTVESAAKNLSKFVPGHHRDSFKQVSMDAPVAGTDNLRIGDRIAADAFHF
;
A
#
# COMPACT_ATOMS: atom_id res chain seq x y z
N MET A 1 -40.56 -51.67 -19.22
CA MET A 1 -39.69 -50.60 -18.68
C MET A 1 -38.24 -51.02 -18.82
N THR A 2 -37.49 -50.37 -19.70
CA THR A 2 -36.09 -50.69 -20.02
C THR A 2 -35.16 -50.36 -18.83
N PRO A 3 -33.95 -50.92 -18.78
CA PRO A 3 -32.95 -50.56 -17.77
C PRO A 3 -32.63 -49.05 -17.76
N GLU A 4 -32.67 -48.41 -18.92
CA GLU A 4 -32.42 -46.98 -19.09
C GLU A 4 -33.57 -46.13 -18.53
N GLU A 5 -34.82 -46.53 -18.79
CA GLU A 5 -36.01 -45.88 -18.21
C GLU A 5 -36.04 -46.02 -16.67
N LYS A 6 -35.64 -47.18 -16.14
CA LYS A 6 -35.47 -47.40 -14.69
C LYS A 6 -34.43 -46.45 -14.10
N LYS A 7 -33.30 -46.27 -14.78
CA LYS A 7 -32.22 -45.36 -14.37
C LYS A 7 -32.67 -43.89 -14.44
N ALA A 8 -33.36 -43.49 -15.50
CA ALA A 8 -33.87 -42.14 -15.67
C ALA A 8 -34.91 -41.79 -14.61
N LYS A 9 -35.87 -42.70 -14.35
CA LYS A 9 -36.88 -42.54 -13.30
C LYS A 9 -36.25 -42.43 -11.90
N LYS A 10 -35.25 -43.25 -11.61
CA LYS A 10 -34.47 -43.17 -10.36
C LYS A 10 -33.71 -41.84 -10.24
N ALA A 11 -33.11 -41.36 -11.33
CA ALA A 11 -32.40 -40.08 -11.34
C ALA A 11 -33.34 -38.89 -11.12
N ALA A 12 -34.52 -38.90 -11.76
CA ALA A 12 -35.56 -37.89 -11.56
C ALA A 12 -36.05 -37.87 -10.11
N TYR A 13 -36.38 -39.04 -9.54
CA TYR A 13 -36.76 -39.19 -8.14
C TYR A 13 -35.67 -38.64 -7.19
N MET A 14 -34.40 -38.98 -7.40
CA MET A 14 -33.30 -38.48 -6.57
C MET A 14 -33.12 -36.96 -6.71
N ARG A 15 -33.36 -36.37 -7.89
CA ARG A 15 -33.31 -34.91 -8.08
C ARG A 15 -34.41 -34.21 -7.28
N GLU A 16 -35.63 -34.74 -7.26
CA GLU A 16 -36.73 -34.20 -6.47
C GLU A 16 -36.50 -34.40 -4.97
N TYR A 17 -36.08 -35.61 -4.57
CA TYR A 17 -35.73 -35.91 -3.18
C TYR A 17 -34.65 -34.96 -2.66
N ASN A 18 -33.60 -34.69 -3.43
CA ASN A 18 -32.53 -33.76 -3.04
C ASN A 18 -33.00 -32.29 -2.91
N LYS A 19 -34.10 -31.92 -3.58
CA LYS A 19 -34.74 -30.60 -3.40
C LYS A 19 -35.62 -30.54 -2.16
N SER A 20 -36.04 -31.68 -1.62
CA SER A 20 -36.88 -31.75 -0.42
C SER A 20 -36.16 -31.23 0.82
N GLU A 21 -36.93 -30.69 1.76
CA GLU A 21 -36.39 -30.21 3.04
C GLU A 21 -35.80 -31.34 3.89
N LYS A 22 -36.32 -32.57 3.77
CA LYS A 22 -35.77 -33.75 4.45
C LYS A 22 -34.34 -34.06 4.00
N ALA A 23 -34.07 -34.04 2.70
CA ALA A 23 -32.72 -34.27 2.18
C ALA A 23 -31.76 -33.12 2.52
N ARG A 24 -32.24 -31.87 2.49
CA ARG A 24 -31.47 -30.69 2.89
C ARG A 24 -31.11 -30.75 4.38
N ALA A 25 -32.06 -31.10 5.24
CA ALA A 25 -31.85 -31.25 6.68
C ALA A 25 -30.86 -32.38 6.99
N ALA A 26 -30.98 -33.55 6.34
CA ALA A 26 -30.03 -34.64 6.48
C ALA A 26 -28.62 -34.23 6.02
N THR A 27 -28.51 -33.49 4.92
CA THR A 27 -27.23 -32.95 4.42
C THR A 27 -26.62 -31.95 5.41
N ARG A 28 -27.43 -31.05 5.99
CA ARG A 28 -26.95 -30.08 7.00
C ARG A 28 -26.43 -30.80 8.24
N ARG A 29 -27.19 -31.78 8.76
CA ARG A 29 -26.78 -32.61 9.90
C ARG A 29 -25.47 -33.34 9.62
N TYR A 30 -25.33 -33.95 8.43
CA TYR A 30 -24.09 -34.61 8.04
C TYR A 30 -22.91 -33.63 7.98
N ARG A 31 -23.08 -32.44 7.38
CA ARG A 31 -22.02 -31.42 7.29
C ARG A 31 -21.60 -30.86 8.66
N GLN A 32 -22.49 -30.89 9.65
CA GLN A 32 -22.21 -30.48 11.02
C GLN A 32 -21.67 -31.62 11.89
N SER A 33 -21.86 -32.88 11.49
CA SER A 33 -21.29 -34.04 12.18
C SER A 33 -19.77 -34.09 12.03
N GLU A 34 -19.09 -34.64 13.04
CA GLU A 34 -17.63 -34.81 13.04
C GLU A 34 -17.14 -35.58 11.82
N LYS A 35 -17.85 -36.66 11.45
CA LYS A 35 -17.53 -37.48 10.27
C LYS A 35 -17.64 -36.68 8.97
N GLY A 36 -18.65 -35.82 8.84
CA GLY A 36 -18.80 -34.97 7.66
C GLY A 36 -17.76 -33.85 7.61
N ILE A 37 -17.45 -33.22 8.74
CA ILE A 37 -16.40 -32.21 8.85
C ILE A 37 -15.03 -32.81 8.47
N ALA A 38 -14.68 -33.97 9.04
CA ALA A 38 -13.44 -34.67 8.73
C ALA A 38 -13.32 -35.01 7.25
N LYS A 39 -14.41 -35.50 6.63
CA LYS A 39 -14.43 -35.81 5.20
C LYS A 39 -14.32 -34.57 4.31
N ILE A 40 -14.94 -33.46 4.69
CA ILE A 40 -14.80 -32.18 3.99
C ILE A 40 -13.34 -31.69 4.08
N LYS A 41 -12.73 -31.73 5.27
CA LYS A 41 -11.32 -31.34 5.46
C LYS A 41 -10.37 -32.22 4.63
N GLN A 42 -10.61 -33.53 4.56
CA GLN A 42 -9.84 -34.42 3.69
C GLN A 42 -10.00 -34.07 2.21
N LEU A 43 -11.24 -33.79 1.77
CA LEU A 43 -11.50 -33.36 0.39
C LEU A 43 -10.86 -32.01 0.08
N GLU A 44 -10.84 -31.06 1.02
CA GLU A 44 -10.17 -29.78 0.87
C GLU A 44 -8.66 -29.95 0.74
N LYS A 45 -8.06 -30.90 1.46
CA LYS A 45 -6.64 -31.24 1.34
C LYS A 45 -6.32 -32.07 0.09
N SER A 46 -7.31 -32.66 -0.57
CA SER A 46 -7.07 -33.50 -1.75
C SER A 46 -6.51 -32.69 -2.92
N GLU A 47 -5.51 -33.24 -3.59
CA GLU A 47 -4.88 -32.61 -4.76
C GLU A 47 -5.90 -32.33 -5.86
N LYS A 48 -6.87 -33.22 -6.07
CA LYS A 48 -7.95 -33.03 -7.05
C LYS A 48 -8.75 -31.76 -6.76
N ARG A 49 -9.09 -31.49 -5.49
CA ARG A 49 -9.81 -30.28 -5.10
C ARG A 49 -8.93 -29.04 -5.20
N GLN A 50 -7.67 -29.14 -4.80
CA GLN A 50 -6.72 -28.03 -4.90
C GLN A 50 -6.43 -27.67 -6.37
N ASN A 51 -6.26 -28.64 -7.25
CA ASN A 51 -6.12 -28.44 -8.70
C ASN A 51 -7.37 -27.82 -9.30
N TYR A 52 -8.56 -28.32 -8.95
CA TYR A 52 -9.81 -27.70 -9.38
C TYR A 52 -9.92 -26.24 -8.93
N LEU A 53 -9.57 -25.93 -7.67
CA LEU A 53 -9.59 -24.55 -7.16
C LEU A 53 -8.53 -23.67 -7.82
N ARG A 54 -7.34 -24.21 -8.12
CA ARG A 54 -6.29 -23.51 -8.88
C ARG A 54 -6.78 -23.15 -10.28
N GLU A 55 -7.31 -24.11 -11.02
CA GLU A 55 -7.85 -23.89 -12.37
C GLU A 55 -9.07 -22.96 -12.35
N TYR A 56 -9.96 -23.10 -11.35
CA TYR A 56 -11.09 -22.19 -11.17
C TYR A 56 -10.65 -20.75 -10.88
N ARG A 57 -9.57 -20.56 -10.09
CA ARG A 57 -8.98 -19.24 -9.80
C ARG A 57 -8.24 -18.64 -11.00
N LYS A 58 -7.60 -19.48 -11.83
CA LYS A 58 -6.97 -19.09 -13.10
C LYS A 58 -7.99 -18.73 -14.17
N ARG A 59 -9.23 -19.20 -14.04
CA ARG A 59 -10.31 -18.85 -14.97
C ARG A 59 -10.73 -17.39 -14.77
N ASP A 60 -9.99 -16.50 -15.40
CA ASP A 60 -10.17 -15.04 -15.41
C ASP A 60 -11.59 -14.62 -15.78
N ARG A 61 -12.31 -15.47 -16.52
CA ARG A 61 -13.73 -15.33 -16.82
C ARG A 61 -14.57 -14.93 -15.59
N THR A 62 -14.28 -15.43 -14.39
CA THR A 62 -15.06 -15.05 -13.19
C THR A 62 -14.73 -13.66 -12.65
N ARG A 63 -13.47 -13.23 -12.74
CA ARG A 63 -13.01 -11.90 -12.32
C ARG A 63 -13.42 -10.85 -13.34
N GLU A 64 -13.25 -11.15 -14.62
CA GLU A 64 -13.65 -10.30 -15.73
C GLU A 64 -15.16 -10.14 -15.80
N LEU A 65 -15.95 -11.21 -15.67
CA LEU A 65 -17.41 -11.10 -15.59
C LEU A 65 -17.84 -10.28 -14.38
N LYS A 66 -17.17 -10.42 -13.23
CA LYS A 66 -17.47 -9.61 -12.04
C LYS A 66 -17.10 -8.15 -12.25
N ARG A 67 -15.96 -7.86 -12.87
CA ARG A 67 -15.53 -6.49 -13.23
C ARG A 67 -16.50 -5.89 -14.24
N ALA A 68 -16.79 -6.59 -15.34
CA ALA A 68 -17.73 -6.17 -16.37
C ALA A 68 -19.13 -5.92 -15.77
N PHE A 69 -19.60 -6.81 -14.90
CA PHE A 69 -20.87 -6.60 -14.18
C PHE A 69 -20.81 -5.34 -13.29
N ASN A 70 -19.77 -5.19 -12.47
CA ASN A 70 -19.62 -4.02 -11.60
C ASN A 70 -19.53 -2.69 -12.38
N HIS A 71 -18.95 -2.70 -13.57
CA HIS A 71 -18.86 -1.54 -14.46
C HIS A 71 -20.11 -1.32 -15.33
N SER A 72 -20.98 -2.33 -15.46
CA SER A 72 -22.26 -2.19 -16.15
C SER A 72 -23.25 -1.32 -15.38
N GLU A 73 -24.19 -0.72 -16.08
CA GLU A 73 -25.27 0.07 -15.47
C GLU A 73 -26.10 -0.74 -14.47
N LYS A 74 -26.34 -2.03 -14.75
CA LYS A 74 -27.05 -2.94 -13.83
C LYS A 74 -26.27 -3.18 -12.53
N GLY A 75 -24.95 -3.33 -12.61
CA GLY A 75 -24.09 -3.49 -11.43
C GLY A 75 -24.00 -2.22 -10.61
N LYS A 76 -23.81 -1.06 -11.26
CA LYS A 76 -23.85 0.25 -10.61
C LYS A 76 -25.18 0.50 -9.89
N ALA A 77 -26.31 0.23 -10.55
CA ALA A 77 -27.64 0.37 -9.97
C ALA A 77 -27.88 -0.59 -8.78
N CYS A 78 -27.44 -1.84 -8.89
CA CYS A 78 -27.51 -2.81 -7.79
C CYS A 78 -26.69 -2.32 -6.58
N TYR A 79 -25.47 -1.84 -6.81
CA TYR A 79 -24.62 -1.30 -5.76
C TYR A 79 -25.19 -0.02 -5.14
N ALA A 80 -25.78 0.87 -5.96
CA ALA A 80 -26.45 2.08 -5.48
C ALA A 80 -27.64 1.74 -4.55
N ARG A 81 -28.47 0.76 -4.92
CA ARG A 81 -29.55 0.24 -4.06
C ARG A 81 -28.99 -0.37 -2.77
N PHE A 82 -27.92 -1.15 -2.85
CA PHE A 82 -27.26 -1.72 -1.68
C PHE A 82 -26.77 -0.63 -0.71
N LYS A 83 -26.20 0.47 -1.22
CA LYS A 83 -25.76 1.62 -0.41
C LYS A 83 -26.89 2.28 0.39
N GLN A 84 -28.12 2.21 -0.10
CA GLN A 84 -29.29 2.77 0.58
C GLN A 84 -29.80 1.87 1.72
N THR A 85 -29.41 0.59 1.76
CA THR A 85 -29.83 -0.33 2.81
C THR A 85 -29.23 0.04 4.17
N GLU A 86 -29.98 -0.22 5.25
CA GLU A 86 -29.50 0.01 6.62
C GLU A 86 -28.24 -0.81 6.94
N LYS A 87 -28.13 -2.01 6.36
CA LYS A 87 -26.94 -2.85 6.51
C LYS A 87 -25.66 -2.16 6.03
N TYR A 88 -25.72 -1.47 4.88
CA TYR A 88 -24.58 -0.73 4.37
C TYR A 88 -24.27 0.51 5.22
N LYS A 89 -25.30 1.27 5.61
CA LYS A 89 -25.12 2.45 6.47
C LYS A 89 -24.50 2.07 7.83
N GLN A 90 -24.95 0.98 8.45
CA GLN A 90 -24.37 0.44 9.67
C GLN A 90 -22.91 0.04 9.47
N TYR A 91 -22.61 -0.73 8.42
CA TYR A 91 -21.24 -1.06 8.05
C TYR A 91 -20.36 0.19 7.87
N GLN A 92 -20.87 1.22 7.20
CA GLN A 92 -20.13 2.46 6.96
C GLN A 92 -19.91 3.26 8.26
N ARG A 93 -20.89 3.31 9.16
CA ARG A 93 -20.74 3.92 10.49
C ARG A 93 -19.67 3.19 11.31
N GLU A 94 -19.72 1.86 11.33
CA GLU A 94 -18.74 1.01 12.01
C GLU A 94 -17.35 1.18 11.43
N TYR A 95 -17.21 1.16 10.09
CA TYR A 95 -15.94 1.41 9.41
C TYR A 95 -15.39 2.80 9.74
N ASN A 96 -16.22 3.84 9.72
CA ASN A 96 -15.80 5.19 10.07
C ASN A 96 -15.45 5.33 11.56
N ARG A 97 -16.15 4.63 12.45
CA ARG A 97 -15.82 4.56 13.88
C ARG A 97 -14.47 3.90 14.08
N LEU A 98 -14.24 2.75 13.45
CA LEU A 98 -12.95 2.07 13.48
C LEU A 98 -11.85 2.94 12.88
N LYS A 99 -12.09 3.62 11.75
CA LYS A 99 -11.11 4.52 11.12
C LYS A 99 -10.76 5.71 12.02
N ARG A 100 -11.75 6.31 12.70
CA ARG A 100 -11.53 7.38 13.68
C ARG A 100 -10.75 6.88 14.89
N ASN A 101 -11.08 5.68 15.36
CA ASN A 101 -10.41 5.07 16.52
C ASN A 101 -9.02 4.50 16.17
N SER A 102 -8.78 4.08 14.93
CA SER A 102 -7.47 3.60 14.44
C SER A 102 -6.58 4.74 13.97
N ALA A 103 -7.17 5.88 13.62
CA ALA A 103 -6.49 7.18 13.62
C ALA A 103 -6.29 7.70 15.06
N SER A 104 -6.15 6.80 16.02
CA SER A 104 -5.74 7.09 17.39
C SER A 104 -4.44 7.91 17.34
N ASN A 105 -4.57 9.23 17.52
CA ASN A 105 -3.70 10.25 18.14
C ASN A 105 -2.17 10.20 17.99
N LEU A 106 -1.60 9.19 17.35
CA LEU A 106 -0.19 9.15 17.05
C LEU A 106 0.02 10.06 15.86
N PRO A 107 0.83 11.13 16.02
CA PRO A 107 1.25 11.90 14.87
C PRO A 107 1.86 10.95 13.84
N PRO A 108 1.71 11.23 12.53
CA PRO A 108 2.41 10.47 11.50
C PRO A 108 3.89 10.29 11.89
N LEU A 109 4.51 9.16 11.57
CA LEU A 109 5.89 8.84 11.99
C LEU A 109 6.86 10.02 11.79
N GLY A 110 6.74 10.73 10.67
CA GLY A 110 7.58 11.91 10.39
C GLY A 110 7.39 13.09 11.35
N GLU A 111 6.20 13.28 11.91
CA GLU A 111 5.94 14.33 12.91
C GLU A 111 6.43 13.89 14.31
N TYR A 112 6.36 12.61 14.66
CA TYR A 112 7.02 12.08 15.86
C TYR A 112 8.54 12.29 15.79
N MET A 113 9.17 11.91 14.68
CA MET A 113 10.62 12.10 14.49
C MET A 113 11.01 13.58 14.53
N LYS A 114 10.22 14.46 13.90
CA LYS A 114 10.46 15.90 13.96
C LYS A 114 10.39 16.44 15.40
N ARG A 115 9.41 15.99 16.20
CA ARG A 115 9.29 16.38 17.61
C ARG A 115 10.47 15.88 18.45
N ALA A 116 10.91 14.64 18.22
CA ALA A 116 12.08 14.08 18.89
C ALA A 116 13.35 14.85 18.55
N LEU A 117 13.59 15.16 17.27
CA LEU A 117 14.76 15.94 16.85
C LEU A 117 14.74 17.38 17.38
N LEU A 118 13.56 18.03 17.40
CA LEU A 118 13.43 19.36 17.98
C LEU A 118 13.49 19.39 19.51
N ALA A 119 13.44 18.24 20.19
CA ALA A 119 13.70 18.15 21.61
C ALA A 119 15.20 18.31 21.92
N GLU A 120 16.07 17.98 20.96
CA GLU A 120 17.51 18.17 21.10
C GLU A 120 17.88 19.66 20.96
N PRO A 121 18.55 20.25 21.96
CA PRO A 121 18.75 21.71 22.02
C PRO A 121 19.63 22.22 20.89
N ILE A 122 20.68 21.48 20.51
CA ILE A 122 21.59 21.84 19.41
C ILE A 122 20.82 21.82 18.08
N TYR A 123 20.09 20.74 17.81
CA TYR A 123 19.29 20.62 16.58
C TYR A 123 18.24 21.73 16.49
N ALA A 124 17.55 22.04 17.59
CA ALA A 124 16.56 23.10 17.64
C ALA A 124 17.15 24.50 17.36
N GLN A 125 18.36 24.78 17.85
CA GLN A 125 19.06 26.05 17.59
C GLN A 125 19.50 26.15 16.13
N VAL A 126 20.10 25.09 15.58
CA VAL A 126 20.52 25.04 14.17
C VAL A 126 19.31 25.16 13.24
N HIS A 127 18.22 24.43 13.52
CA HIS A 127 16.99 24.51 12.74
C HIS A 127 16.41 25.94 12.70
N LYS A 128 16.63 26.79 13.72
CA LYS A 128 16.21 28.20 13.70
C LYS A 128 17.10 29.08 12.81
N ILE A 129 18.38 28.76 12.72
CA ILE A 129 19.38 29.53 11.97
C ILE A 129 19.28 29.26 10.47
N VAL A 130 18.93 28.03 10.06
CA VAL A 130 18.86 27.67 8.64
C VAL A 130 17.56 28.23 7.98
N PRO A 131 17.68 29.12 6.97
CA PRO A 131 16.54 29.75 6.30
C PRO A 131 15.57 28.78 5.64
N TYR A 132 14.27 29.13 5.67
CA TYR A 132 13.19 28.37 5.02
C TYR A 132 13.11 28.53 3.49
N LYS A 133 14.00 29.35 2.89
CA LYS A 133 14.06 29.51 1.42
C LYS A 133 14.61 28.27 0.71
N TYR A 134 15.28 27.38 1.43
CA TYR A 134 15.78 26.11 0.92
C TYR A 134 14.65 25.07 0.92
N PRO A 135 14.54 24.19 -0.10
CA PRO A 135 13.65 23.04 -0.06
C PRO A 135 13.90 22.20 1.18
N ARG A 136 12.86 21.51 1.64
CA ARG A 136 12.89 20.76 2.89
C ARG A 136 14.08 19.80 2.96
N ASP A 137 14.31 19.05 1.89
CA ASP A 137 15.34 18.00 1.87
C ASP A 137 16.74 18.61 2.01
N VAL A 138 17.04 19.65 1.22
CA VAL A 138 18.30 20.40 1.29
C VAL A 138 18.48 21.09 2.64
N ARG A 139 17.39 21.61 3.21
CA ARG A 139 17.42 22.25 4.52
C ARG A 139 17.76 21.25 5.63
N ASP A 140 17.18 20.06 5.58
CA ASP A 140 17.44 19.00 6.55
C ASP A 140 18.90 18.51 6.44
N ASP A 141 19.47 18.42 5.22
CA ASP A 141 20.89 18.11 5.00
C ASP A 141 21.82 19.18 5.59
N ILE A 142 21.57 20.46 5.29
CA ILE A 142 22.36 21.59 5.85
C ILE A 142 22.29 21.58 7.39
N ILE A 143 21.10 21.35 7.95
CA ILE A 143 20.93 21.26 9.40
C ILE A 143 21.79 20.13 9.95
N MET A 144 21.81 18.98 9.29
CA MET A 144 22.56 17.83 9.78
C MET A 144 24.08 18.01 9.68
N GLU A 145 24.57 18.61 8.61
CA GLU A 145 25.99 18.94 8.45
C GLU A 145 26.47 19.90 9.54
N ILE A 146 25.67 20.94 9.86
CA ILE A 146 26.00 21.88 10.93
C ILE A 146 25.96 21.21 12.31
N VAL A 147 24.95 20.37 12.58
CA VAL A 147 24.86 19.63 13.85
C VAL A 147 26.07 18.71 14.03
N LEU A 148 26.48 18.00 12.98
CA LEU A 148 27.69 17.17 13.00
C LEU A 148 28.94 18.00 13.28
N ALA A 149 29.13 19.11 12.58
CA ALA A 149 30.28 20.00 12.79
C ALA A 149 30.35 20.56 14.23
N ILE A 150 29.19 20.81 14.86
CA ILE A 150 29.12 21.23 16.27
C ILE A 150 29.48 20.07 17.21
N LEU A 151 28.97 18.87 16.95
CA LEU A 151 29.28 17.68 17.76
C LEU A 151 30.75 17.26 17.66
N GLU A 152 31.38 17.47 16.50
CA GLU A 152 32.81 17.27 16.27
C GLU A 152 33.68 18.36 16.91
N GLY A 153 33.06 19.45 17.41
CA GLY A 153 33.76 20.58 18.02
C GLY A 153 34.47 21.50 17.02
N THR A 154 34.22 21.34 15.72
CA THR A 154 34.84 22.18 14.68
C THR A 154 34.18 23.56 14.59
N HIS A 155 32.89 23.64 14.94
CA HIS A 155 32.10 24.87 14.87
C HIS A 155 31.26 25.08 16.12
N THR A 156 31.06 26.35 16.50
CA THR A 156 29.99 26.73 17.45
C THR A 156 28.72 27.10 16.68
N VAL A 157 27.57 27.10 17.36
CA VAL A 157 26.29 27.53 16.79
C VAL A 157 26.38 28.94 16.17
N GLU A 158 27.07 29.85 16.85
CA GLU A 158 27.28 31.23 16.37
C GLU A 158 28.20 31.30 15.15
N SER A 159 29.27 30.49 15.13
CA SER A 159 30.18 30.40 13.99
C SER A 159 29.47 29.83 12.76
N ALA A 160 28.63 28.81 12.94
CA ALA A 160 27.83 28.21 11.89
C ALA A 160 26.81 29.20 11.30
N ALA A 161 26.15 30.01 12.15
CA ALA A 161 25.24 31.04 11.68
C ALA A 161 25.92 32.07 10.77
N LYS A 162 27.14 32.50 11.13
CA LYS A 162 27.93 33.45 10.33
C LYS A 162 28.48 32.83 9.04
N ASN A 163 28.75 31.52 9.05
CA ASN A 163 29.37 30.80 7.93
C ASN A 163 28.40 29.86 7.21
N LEU A 164 27.09 30.15 7.24
CA LEU A 164 26.07 29.24 6.70
C LEU A 164 26.31 28.87 5.23
N SER A 165 26.85 29.80 4.43
CA SER A 165 27.17 29.57 3.01
C SER A 165 28.19 28.47 2.76
N LYS A 166 29.00 28.09 3.76
CA LYS A 166 29.98 27.00 3.65
C LYS A 166 29.34 25.61 3.75
N PHE A 167 28.22 25.52 4.47
CA PHE A 167 27.43 24.30 4.65
C PHE A 167 26.36 24.11 3.58
N VAL A 168 26.26 25.03 2.61
CA VAL A 168 25.38 24.85 1.46
C VAL A 168 26.17 24.06 0.41
N PRO A 169 25.78 22.81 0.08
CA PRO A 169 26.52 22.01 -0.88
C PRO A 169 26.68 22.75 -2.21
N GLY A 170 27.88 22.71 -2.79
CA GLY A 170 28.22 23.40 -4.03
C GLY A 170 27.34 23.03 -5.23
N HIS A 171 26.63 21.90 -5.16
CA HIS A 171 25.76 21.37 -6.22
C HIS A 171 24.36 22.03 -6.30
N HIS A 172 24.02 22.96 -5.39
CA HIS A 172 22.67 23.56 -5.32
C HIS A 172 22.61 25.05 -5.66
N ARG A 173 23.66 25.62 -6.27
CA ARG A 173 23.74 27.05 -6.59
C ARG A 173 22.79 27.49 -7.70
N ASP A 174 22.54 26.64 -8.68
CA ASP A 174 21.78 27.03 -9.88
C ASP A 174 20.40 26.38 -9.91
N SER A 175 19.54 26.90 -9.05
CA SER A 175 18.10 26.64 -8.97
C SER A 175 17.72 25.19 -8.60
N PHE A 176 16.76 25.04 -7.70
CA PHE A 176 16.15 23.76 -7.31
C PHE A 176 15.34 23.08 -8.44
N LYS A 177 15.73 23.32 -9.70
CA LYS A 177 15.12 22.75 -10.89
C LYS A 177 15.80 21.41 -11.15
N GLN A 178 15.00 20.42 -11.54
CA GLN A 178 15.53 19.18 -12.08
C GLN A 178 16.22 19.51 -13.41
N VAL A 179 17.54 19.36 -13.46
CA VAL A 179 18.33 19.55 -14.67
C VAL A 179 18.71 18.17 -15.22
N SER A 180 18.55 17.98 -16.53
CA SER A 180 18.96 16.74 -17.20
C SER A 180 20.49 16.59 -17.14
N MET A 181 20.98 15.35 -17.01
CA MET A 181 22.42 15.06 -17.08
C MET A 181 23.06 15.49 -18.41
N ASP A 182 22.27 15.51 -19.48
CA ASP A 182 22.69 15.95 -20.82
C ASP A 182 22.63 17.48 -21.01
N ALA A 183 22.25 18.23 -19.98
CA ALA A 183 22.16 19.68 -20.10
C ALA A 183 23.55 20.30 -20.30
N PRO A 184 23.67 21.31 -21.19
CA PRO A 184 24.91 22.03 -21.38
C PRO A 184 25.24 22.88 -20.17
N VAL A 185 26.51 22.90 -19.79
CA VAL A 185 27.03 23.78 -18.75
C VAL A 185 27.17 25.19 -19.31
N ALA A 186 26.54 26.17 -18.67
CA ALA A 186 26.60 27.57 -19.09
C ALA A 186 28.05 28.08 -19.11
N GLY A 187 28.43 28.72 -20.22
CA GLY A 187 29.78 29.30 -20.40
C GLY A 187 30.87 28.31 -20.82
N THR A 188 30.51 27.11 -21.29
CA THR A 188 31.46 26.12 -21.81
C THR A 188 31.07 25.63 -23.21
N ASP A 189 32.08 25.27 -24.01
CA ASP A 189 31.88 24.70 -25.34
C ASP A 189 31.49 23.21 -25.22
N ASN A 190 30.19 22.96 -25.06
CA ASN A 190 29.54 21.64 -25.12
C ASN A 190 29.82 20.65 -23.96
N LEU A 191 30.36 21.10 -22.82
CA LEU A 191 30.46 20.23 -21.64
C LEU A 191 29.07 19.95 -21.06
N ARG A 192 28.75 18.68 -20.85
CA ARG A 192 27.51 18.26 -20.17
C ARG A 192 27.73 18.19 -18.67
N ILE A 193 26.64 18.31 -17.92
CA ILE A 193 26.68 18.15 -16.46
C ILE A 193 27.21 16.76 -16.07
N GLY A 194 26.85 15.72 -16.82
CA GLY A 194 27.37 14.36 -16.60
C GLY A 194 28.89 14.24 -16.71
N ASP A 195 29.53 15.04 -17.55
CA ASP A 195 30.98 14.99 -17.78
C ASP A 195 31.77 15.49 -16.56
N ARG A 196 31.16 16.34 -15.72
CA ARG A 196 31.78 16.83 -14.47
C ARG A 196 31.88 15.75 -13.39
N ILE A 197 30.92 14.82 -13.37
CA ILE A 197 30.90 13.73 -12.37
C ILE A 197 32.04 12.73 -12.65
N ALA A 198 32.38 12.51 -13.92
CA ALA A 198 33.52 11.67 -14.30
C ALA A 198 34.87 12.30 -13.92
N ALA A 199 34.96 13.63 -13.86
CA ALA A 199 36.19 14.35 -13.51
C ALA A 199 36.51 14.32 -12.00
N ASP A 200 35.49 14.36 -11.13
CA ASP A 200 35.67 14.32 -9.66
C ASP A 200 35.90 12.89 -9.11
N ALA A 201 35.76 11.85 -9.93
CA ALA A 201 35.90 10.45 -9.51
C ALA A 201 37.36 10.00 -9.23
N PHE A 202 38.36 10.83 -9.52
CA PHE A 202 39.79 10.48 -9.43
C PHE A 202 40.56 11.15 -8.27
N HIS A 203 39.86 11.67 -7.26
CA HIS A 203 40.49 12.13 -6.01
C HIS A 203 40.10 11.22 -4.85
N PHE A 204 40.67 10.01 -4.83
CA PHE A 204 40.84 9.19 -3.62
C PHE A 204 42.31 9.16 -3.24
#